data_AF-A0A0B2UGZ0-F1
#
_entry.id   AF-A0A0B2UGZ0-F1
#
_cell.length_a   1.000
_cell.length_b   1.000
_cell.length_c   1.000
_cell.angle_alpha   90.00
_cell.angle_beta   90.00
_cell.angle_gamma   90.00
#
_symmetry.space_group_name_H-M   'P 1'
#
loop_
_entity.id
_entity.type
_entity.pdbx_description
1 polymer ?
#
loop_
_entity_poly.entity_id
_entity_poly.type
_entity_poly.pdbx_seq_one_letter_code
_entity_poly.pdbx_strand_id
1 'polypeptide(L)'
;MRREKTYQERKQPKSRLKYGKLEKKKDLKKRLVKINKYKEEVHKAKEQIQGMSGQEYFFGYHSVHMDGNKAYKTLDPTIDELRRMKAYIDNEIQRCEKKIEMYIPKHVGTRISLDEDSESSSSDPQCVFGRNEEIRDELKKYVDELASKREEVMGKINALSNLKNR
;
A
#
# COMPACT_ATOMS: atom_id res chain seq x y z
N MET A 1 26.83 -20.22 -49.83
CA MET A 1 27.15 -19.14 -48.87
C MET A 1 26.31 -17.91 -49.20
N ARG A 2 25.47 -17.41 -48.29
CA ARG A 2 24.81 -16.10 -48.48
C ARG A 2 25.83 -15.00 -48.14
N ARG A 3 26.07 -14.07 -49.09
CA ARG A 3 26.90 -12.89 -48.86
C ARG A 3 26.12 -11.90 -48.01
N GLU A 4 26.60 -11.60 -46.80
CA GLU A 4 26.06 -10.51 -46.00
C GLU A 4 26.48 -9.17 -46.61
N LYS A 5 25.49 -8.35 -46.98
CA LYS A 5 25.70 -6.97 -47.41
C LYS A 5 25.31 -6.03 -46.27
N THR A 6 26.22 -5.17 -45.84
CA THR A 6 25.97 -4.11 -44.86
C THR A 6 25.41 -2.87 -45.57
N TYR A 7 24.20 -2.46 -45.20
CA TYR A 7 23.54 -1.27 -45.74
C TYR A 7 23.72 -0.08 -44.79
N GLN A 8 23.97 1.11 -45.34
CA GLN A 8 24.10 2.34 -44.54
C GLN A 8 22.74 3.01 -44.27
N GLU A 9 22.59 3.56 -43.07
CA GLU A 9 21.37 4.29 -42.68
C GLU A 9 21.35 5.73 -43.22
N ARG A 10 20.20 6.16 -43.76
CA ARG A 10 20.00 7.55 -44.21
C ARG A 10 19.93 8.55 -43.04
N LYS A 11 20.52 9.73 -43.23
CA LYS A 11 20.46 10.89 -42.31
C LYS A 11 19.20 11.74 -42.54
N GLN A 12 18.89 12.62 -41.58
CA GLN A 12 17.80 13.61 -41.69
C GLN A 12 18.12 14.62 -42.81
N PRO A 13 17.13 15.05 -43.64
CA PRO A 13 17.33 16.11 -44.63
C PRO A 13 17.68 17.44 -43.97
N LYS A 14 18.56 18.24 -44.62
CA LYS A 14 19.03 19.53 -44.09
C LYS A 14 17.88 20.50 -43.75
N SER A 15 16.82 20.52 -44.56
CA SER A 15 15.64 21.36 -44.35
C SER A 15 14.83 21.05 -43.08
N ARG A 16 14.98 19.85 -42.51
CA ARG A 16 14.22 19.39 -41.33
C ARG A 16 15.06 19.20 -40.08
N LEU A 17 16.33 19.62 -40.09
CA LEU A 17 17.22 19.49 -38.93
C LEU A 17 16.72 20.22 -37.69
N LYS A 18 15.91 21.29 -37.85
CA LYS A 18 15.27 22.02 -36.75
C LYS A 18 14.36 21.15 -35.86
N TYR A 19 13.85 20.04 -36.38
CA TYR A 19 13.01 19.08 -35.64
C TYR A 19 13.83 17.96 -34.99
N GLY A 20 15.16 18.05 -35.04
CA GLY A 20 16.07 17.05 -34.50
C GLY A 20 16.36 15.89 -35.45
N LYS A 21 16.93 14.82 -34.87
CA LYS A 21 17.40 13.65 -35.61
C LYS A 21 16.23 12.79 -36.11
N LEU A 22 16.40 12.18 -37.28
CA LEU A 22 15.41 11.26 -37.84
C LEU A 22 15.35 9.98 -37.01
N GLU A 23 14.29 9.81 -36.23
CA GLU A 23 14.07 8.63 -35.40
C GLU A 23 13.98 7.37 -36.28
N LYS A 24 14.79 6.34 -35.95
CA LYS A 24 14.74 5.04 -36.63
C LYS A 24 14.00 4.03 -35.76
N LYS A 25 13.69 2.86 -36.33
CA LYS A 25 13.01 1.77 -35.60
C LYS A 25 13.70 1.40 -34.29
N LYS A 26 15.04 1.45 -34.22
CA LYS A 26 15.81 1.20 -32.99
C LYS A 26 15.55 2.24 -31.91
N ASP A 27 15.44 3.51 -32.30
CA ASP A 27 15.20 4.63 -31.39
C ASP A 27 13.74 4.64 -30.92
N LEU A 28 12.81 4.42 -31.86
CA LEU A 28 11.38 4.24 -31.58
C LEU A 28 11.14 3.12 -30.58
N LYS A 29 11.76 1.94 -30.77
CA LYS A 29 11.65 0.83 -29.84
C LYS A 29 12.11 1.22 -28.43
N LYS A 30 13.26 1.89 -28.30
CA LYS A 30 13.76 2.36 -26.99
C LYS A 30 12.80 3.36 -26.34
N ARG A 31 12.24 4.29 -27.13
CA ARG A 31 11.27 5.28 -26.64
C ARG A 31 9.97 4.62 -26.17
N LEU A 32 9.42 3.68 -26.96
CA LEU A 32 8.20 2.95 -26.60
C LEU A 32 8.38 2.12 -25.31
N VAL A 33 9.53 1.47 -25.13
CA VAL A 33 9.82 0.74 -23.89
C VAL A 33 9.79 1.67 -22.68
N LYS A 34 10.37 2.88 -22.78
CA LYS A 34 10.32 3.86 -21.68
C LYS A 34 8.90 4.34 -21.39
N ILE A 35 8.12 4.64 -22.43
CA ILE A 35 6.73 5.09 -22.29
C ILE A 35 5.88 4.01 -21.61
N ASN A 36 6.05 2.74 -22.01
CA ASN A 36 5.29 1.64 -21.42
C ASN A 36 5.64 1.43 -19.94
N LYS A 37 6.93 1.47 -19.58
CA LYS A 37 7.36 1.42 -18.17
C LYS A 37 6.71 2.51 -17.33
N TYR A 38 6.73 3.75 -17.83
CA TYR A 38 6.09 4.86 -17.14
C TYR A 38 4.58 4.66 -16.98
N LYS A 39 3.89 4.15 -18.01
CA LYS A 39 2.46 3.84 -17.94
C LYS A 39 2.16 2.76 -16.90
N GLU A 40 2.99 1.71 -16.83
CA GLU A 40 2.87 0.65 -15.82
C GLU A 40 3.05 1.19 -14.40
N GLU A 41 4.05 2.06 -14.18
CA GLU A 41 4.28 2.71 -12.88
C GLU A 41 3.09 3.58 -12.47
N VAL A 42 2.57 4.40 -13.39
CA VAL A 42 1.39 5.23 -13.16
C VAL A 42 0.16 4.37 -12.86
N HIS A 43 -0.01 3.25 -13.56
CA HIS A 43 -1.13 2.35 -13.33
C HIS A 43 -1.06 1.72 -11.95
N LYS A 44 0.11 1.19 -11.55
CA LYS A 44 0.35 0.65 -10.21
C LYS A 44 0.07 1.69 -9.11
N ALA A 45 0.54 2.92 -9.29
CA ALA A 45 0.29 3.99 -8.34
C ALA A 45 -1.22 4.30 -8.22
N LYS A 46 -1.97 4.29 -9.34
CA LYS A 46 -3.42 4.48 -9.31
C LYS A 46 -4.14 3.34 -8.60
N GLU A 47 -3.76 2.10 -8.86
CA GLU A 47 -4.32 0.92 -8.18
C GLU A 47 -4.05 0.97 -6.68
N GLN A 48 -2.83 1.33 -6.28
CA GLN A 48 -2.49 1.56 -4.87
C GLN A 48 -3.40 2.63 -4.26
N ILE A 49 -3.48 3.82 -4.85
CA ILE A 49 -4.34 4.91 -4.34
C ILE A 49 -5.81 4.49 -4.27
N GLN A 50 -6.31 3.76 -5.27
CA GLN A 50 -7.70 3.29 -5.28
C GLN A 50 -7.97 2.23 -4.21
N GLY A 51 -6.98 1.40 -3.88
CA GLY A 51 -7.06 0.42 -2.81
C GLY A 51 -6.92 1.02 -1.42
N MET A 52 -6.39 2.24 -1.29
CA MET A 52 -6.24 2.90 0.00
C MET A 52 -7.59 3.37 0.53
N SER A 53 -7.91 3.03 1.79
CA SER A 53 -9.21 3.34 2.38
C SER A 53 -9.39 4.81 2.80
N GLY A 54 -8.35 5.64 2.65
CA GLY A 54 -8.29 7.03 3.15
C GLY A 54 -8.29 7.16 4.67
N GLN A 55 -8.45 6.05 5.41
CA GLN A 55 -8.42 5.97 6.87
C GLN A 55 -7.16 5.24 7.38
N GLU A 56 -6.24 4.90 6.49
CA GLU A 56 -5.02 4.19 6.85
C GLU A 56 -4.10 5.08 7.67
N TYR A 57 -3.70 4.58 8.83
CA TYR A 57 -2.75 5.25 9.69
C TYR A 57 -1.31 5.01 9.19
N PHE A 58 -0.65 6.07 8.72
CA PHE A 58 0.79 6.02 8.45
C PHE A 58 1.52 6.72 9.58
N PHE A 59 2.43 5.99 10.24
CA PHE A 59 3.28 6.52 11.30
C PHE A 59 4.07 7.78 10.90
N GLY A 60 4.26 8.01 9.60
CA GLY A 60 4.91 9.20 9.05
C GLY A 60 4.08 10.50 9.13
N TYR A 61 2.74 10.45 9.23
CA TYR A 61 1.88 11.64 9.18
C TYR A 61 2.14 12.64 10.30
N HIS A 62 2.54 12.16 11.48
CA HIS A 62 2.83 13.03 12.62
C HIS A 62 4.28 13.52 12.66
N SER A 63 5.12 12.97 11.79
CA SER A 63 6.49 13.45 11.60
C SER A 63 6.61 14.38 10.40
N VAL A 64 5.56 14.56 9.59
CA VAL A 64 5.58 15.33 8.34
C VAL A 64 4.46 16.38 8.37
N HIS A 65 4.84 17.65 8.40
CA HIS A 65 3.89 18.74 8.22
C HIS A 65 3.87 19.21 6.77
N MET A 66 2.69 19.63 6.35
CA MET A 66 2.46 20.26 5.05
C MET A 66 2.31 21.76 5.24
N ASP A 67 3.15 22.55 4.58
CA ASP A 67 2.96 23.99 4.39
C ASP A 67 2.76 24.24 2.89
N GLY A 68 1.48 24.33 2.50
CA GLY A 68 1.06 24.32 1.09
C GLY A 68 1.53 23.04 0.36
N ASN A 69 2.40 23.21 -0.64
CA ASN A 69 2.96 22.10 -1.43
C ASN A 69 4.28 21.52 -0.86
N LYS A 70 4.75 22.02 0.29
CA LYS A 70 6.03 21.57 0.87
C LYS A 70 5.78 20.68 2.08
N ALA A 71 6.41 19.50 2.07
CA ALA A 71 6.45 18.58 3.19
C ALA A 71 7.76 18.76 3.97
N TYR A 72 7.70 18.97 5.29
CA TYR A 72 8.88 19.05 6.15
C TYR A 72 8.74 18.13 7.37
N LYS A 73 9.87 17.61 7.85
CA LYS A 73 9.89 16.73 9.02
C LYS A 73 10.14 17.48 10.31
N THR A 74 9.34 17.21 11.33
CA THR A 74 9.57 17.67 12.70
C THR A 74 10.52 16.71 13.38
N LEU A 75 11.68 17.21 13.82
CA LEU A 75 12.69 16.40 14.50
C LEU A 75 12.25 16.09 15.94
N ASP A 76 11.62 17.06 16.61
CA ASP A 76 11.17 16.94 18.00
C ASP A 76 9.64 17.18 18.10
N PRO A 77 8.83 16.12 18.27
CA PRO A 77 7.39 16.25 18.36
C PRO A 77 6.97 16.86 19.71
N THR A 78 5.96 17.73 19.68
CA THR A 78 5.35 18.33 20.88
C THR A 78 4.54 17.31 21.68
N ILE A 79 4.25 17.61 22.96
CA ILE A 79 3.42 16.73 23.82
C ILE A 79 2.03 16.48 23.19
N ASP A 80 1.43 17.51 22.58
CA ASP A 80 0.10 17.38 21.96
C ASP A 80 0.14 16.57 20.66
N GLU A 81 1.25 16.60 19.92
CA GLU A 81 1.47 15.71 18.78
C GLU A 81 1.65 14.27 19.23
N LEU A 82 2.43 14.01 20.28
CA LEU A 82 2.58 12.68 20.85
C LEU A 82 1.27 12.11 21.40
N ARG A 83 0.43 12.94 22.03
CA ARG A 83 -0.92 12.54 22.48
C ARG A 83 -1.82 12.19 21.31
N ARG A 84 -1.78 12.97 20.23
CA ARG A 84 -2.51 12.66 18.98
C ARG A 84 -2.01 11.34 18.38
N MET A 85 -0.69 11.16 18.25
CA MET A 85 -0.08 9.90 17.78
C MET A 85 -0.57 8.70 18.58
N LYS A 86 -0.59 8.80 19.91
CA LYS A 86 -1.11 7.75 20.79
C LYS A 86 -2.57 7.43 20.49
N ALA A 87 -3.44 8.43 20.40
CA ALA A 87 -4.86 8.23 20.13
C ALA A 87 -5.11 7.53 18.79
N TYR A 88 -4.31 7.85 17.77
CA TYR A 88 -4.39 7.16 16.47
C TYR A 88 -3.90 5.71 16.54
N ILE A 89 -2.78 5.45 17.24
CA ILE A 89 -2.30 4.08 17.45
C ILE A 89 -3.37 3.25 18.18
N ASP A 90 -3.98 3.81 19.23
CA ASP A 90 -5.06 3.15 19.98
C ASP A 90 -6.26 2.82 19.06
N ASN A 91 -6.65 3.74 18.15
CA ASN A 91 -7.73 3.53 17.19
C ASN A 91 -7.39 2.46 16.13
N GLU A 92 -6.17 2.44 15.62
CA GLU A 92 -5.75 1.44 14.61
C GLU A 92 -5.67 0.05 15.22
N ILE A 93 -5.19 -0.09 16.47
CA ILE A 93 -5.23 -1.35 17.21
C ILE A 93 -6.67 -1.86 17.30
N GLN A 94 -7.62 -1.03 17.73
CA GLN A 94 -9.04 -1.42 17.82
C GLN A 94 -9.62 -1.84 16.46
N ARG A 95 -9.23 -1.17 15.37
CA ARG A 95 -9.64 -1.53 14.01
C ARG A 95 -9.09 -2.89 13.60
N CYS A 96 -7.82 -3.15 13.88
CA CYS A 96 -7.17 -4.43 13.60
C CYS A 96 -7.78 -5.57 14.42
N GLU A 97 -8.04 -5.35 15.71
CA GLU A 97 -8.71 -6.33 16.59
C GLU A 97 -10.09 -6.72 16.05
N LYS A 98 -10.93 -5.73 15.66
CA LYS A 98 -12.24 -6.01 15.04
C LYS A 98 -12.12 -6.80 13.74
N LYS A 99 -11.10 -6.51 12.90
CA LYS A 99 -10.85 -7.30 11.70
C LYS A 99 -10.43 -8.73 12.03
N ILE A 100 -9.54 -8.91 13.00
CA ILE A 100 -9.12 -10.23 13.48
C ILE A 100 -10.34 -11.04 13.93
N GLU A 101 -11.25 -10.44 14.70
CA GLU A 101 -12.51 -11.09 15.12
C GLU A 101 -13.40 -11.51 13.93
N MET A 102 -13.48 -10.69 12.88
CA MET A 102 -14.24 -11.02 11.67
C MET A 102 -13.64 -12.20 10.89
N TYR A 103 -12.32 -12.38 10.94
CA TYR A 103 -11.62 -13.50 10.30
C TYR A 103 -11.60 -14.78 11.15
N ILE A 104 -12.08 -14.74 12.41
CA ILE A 104 -12.26 -15.96 13.21
C ILE A 104 -13.38 -16.79 12.55
N PRO A 105 -13.12 -18.04 12.14
CA PRO A 105 -14.16 -18.90 11.60
C PRO A 105 -15.29 -19.05 12.63
N LYS A 106 -16.48 -18.58 12.26
CA LYS A 106 -17.68 -18.84 13.05
C LYS A 106 -18.11 -20.27 12.77
N HIS A 107 -18.29 -21.05 13.83
CA HIS A 107 -18.90 -22.36 13.74
C HIS A 107 -20.36 -22.18 13.29
N VAL A 108 -20.65 -22.49 12.04
CA VAL A 108 -22.02 -22.64 11.57
C VAL A 108 -22.46 -24.03 12.03
N GLY A 109 -23.39 -24.08 12.99
CA GLY A 109 -23.92 -25.32 13.52
C GLY A 109 -24.56 -26.18 12.43
N THR A 110 -24.75 -27.46 12.73
CA THR A 110 -25.33 -28.44 11.80
C THR A 110 -26.77 -28.05 11.45
N ARG A 111 -27.03 -27.71 10.19
CA ARG A 111 -28.40 -27.68 9.67
C ARG A 111 -28.87 -29.11 9.50
N ILE A 112 -29.75 -29.57 10.38
CA ILE A 112 -30.46 -30.84 10.18
C ILE A 112 -31.65 -30.54 9.25
N SER A 113 -31.54 -30.90 7.97
CA SER A 113 -32.68 -30.97 7.04
C SER A 113 -33.20 -32.39 6.98
N LEU A 114 -34.45 -32.60 7.39
CA LEU A 114 -35.19 -33.85 7.22
C LEU A 114 -36.18 -33.65 6.07
N ASP A 115 -35.68 -33.72 4.83
CA ASP A 115 -36.53 -33.72 3.65
C ASP A 115 -36.30 -35.06 2.92
N GLU A 116 -37.36 -35.85 2.76
CA GLU A 116 -37.30 -37.13 2.01
C GLU A 116 -37.31 -36.92 0.49
N ASP A 117 -37.69 -35.75 -0.02
CA ASP A 117 -37.70 -35.43 -1.45
C ASP A 117 -37.46 -33.93 -1.69
N SER A 118 -36.21 -33.49 -1.86
CA SER A 118 -35.95 -32.19 -2.51
C SER A 118 -34.51 -32.07 -3.00
N GLU A 119 -34.33 -31.96 -4.32
CA GLU A 119 -33.14 -31.43 -4.97
C GLU A 119 -32.96 -29.95 -4.57
N SER A 120 -32.33 -29.68 -3.42
CA SER A 120 -31.96 -28.33 -3.01
C SER A 120 -30.46 -28.09 -3.24
N SER A 121 -30.18 -27.36 -4.31
CA SER A 121 -28.87 -26.78 -4.61
C SER A 121 -28.61 -25.62 -3.64
N SER A 122 -27.95 -25.89 -2.52
CA SER A 122 -27.37 -24.83 -1.69
C SER A 122 -25.86 -24.85 -1.86
N SER A 123 -25.33 -23.89 -2.61
CA SER A 123 -23.91 -23.58 -2.64
C SER A 123 -23.45 -23.24 -1.22
N ASP A 124 -22.69 -24.13 -0.60
CA ASP A 124 -21.99 -23.81 0.65
C ASP A 124 -21.06 -22.61 0.41
N PRO A 125 -21.08 -21.58 1.26
CA PRO A 125 -19.99 -20.61 1.27
C PRO A 125 -18.74 -21.36 1.72
N GLN A 126 -17.93 -21.76 0.75
CA GLN A 126 -16.67 -22.45 0.94
C GLN A 126 -15.80 -21.62 1.90
N CYS A 127 -15.72 -22.05 3.16
CA CYS A 127 -14.87 -21.42 4.15
C CYS A 127 -13.41 -21.72 3.72
N VAL A 128 -12.73 -20.72 3.14
CA VAL A 128 -11.35 -20.88 2.67
C VAL A 128 -10.43 -20.83 3.89
N PHE A 129 -10.25 -21.98 4.56
CA PHE A 129 -9.55 -22.10 5.84
C PHE A 129 -8.07 -21.69 5.84
N GLY A 130 -7.40 -21.52 4.69
CA GLY A 130 -5.99 -21.09 4.63
C GLY A 130 -5.76 -19.58 4.52
N ARG A 131 -6.51 -18.89 3.65
CA ARG A 131 -6.26 -17.46 3.37
C ARG A 131 -6.64 -16.55 4.54
N ASN A 132 -7.67 -16.92 5.30
CA ASN A 132 -8.09 -16.15 6.47
C ASN A 132 -7.11 -16.28 7.63
N GLU A 133 -6.41 -17.40 7.75
CA GLU A 133 -5.36 -17.60 8.77
C GLU A 133 -4.11 -16.77 8.46
N GLU A 134 -3.65 -16.76 7.19
CA GLU A 134 -2.52 -15.91 6.75
C GLU A 134 -2.79 -14.42 7.01
N ILE A 135 -3.97 -13.93 6.62
CA ILE A 135 -4.39 -12.54 6.85
C ILE A 135 -4.43 -12.23 8.35
N ARG A 136 -4.89 -13.18 9.17
CA ARG A 136 -4.97 -13.00 10.63
C ARG A 136 -3.57 -12.90 11.24
N ASP A 137 -2.62 -13.70 10.80
CA ASP A 137 -1.26 -13.67 11.33
C ASP A 137 -0.49 -12.42 10.90
N GLU A 138 -0.73 -11.93 9.68
CA GLU A 138 -0.23 -10.62 9.25
C GLU A 138 -0.79 -9.48 10.10
N LEU A 139 -2.10 -9.49 10.38
CA LEU A 139 -2.74 -8.49 11.24
C LEU A 139 -2.22 -8.54 12.67
N LYS A 140 -1.96 -9.73 13.24
CA LYS A 140 -1.36 -9.85 14.58
C LYS A 140 0.04 -9.24 14.64
N LYS A 141 0.91 -9.56 13.67
CA LYS A 141 2.26 -8.96 13.59
C LYS A 141 2.18 -7.44 13.52
N TYR A 142 1.25 -6.91 12.74
CA TYR A 142 1.03 -5.47 12.65
C TYR A 142 0.54 -4.85 13.95
N VAL A 143 -0.32 -5.54 14.72
CA VAL A 143 -0.75 -5.12 16.05
C VAL A 143 0.43 -5.10 17.03
N ASP A 144 1.31 -6.09 16.99
CA ASP A 144 2.53 -6.11 17.82
C ASP A 144 3.44 -4.92 17.51
N GLU A 145 3.64 -4.59 16.23
CA GLU A 145 4.38 -3.39 15.82
C GLU A 145 3.73 -2.09 16.30
N LEU A 146 2.40 -2.01 16.26
CA LEU A 146 1.63 -0.89 16.79
C LEU A 146 1.81 -0.77 18.30
N ALA A 147 1.82 -1.89 19.03
CA ALA A 147 2.01 -1.93 20.48
C ALA A 147 3.41 -1.43 20.88
N SER A 148 4.48 -1.90 20.21
CA SER A 148 5.84 -1.40 20.46
C SER A 148 5.95 0.11 20.24
N LYS A 149 5.35 0.63 19.16
CA LYS A 149 5.36 2.08 18.88
C LYS A 149 4.53 2.87 19.88
N ARG A 150 3.45 2.29 20.42
CA ARG A 150 2.67 2.90 21.50
C ARG A 150 3.52 3.09 22.75
N GLU A 151 4.33 2.10 23.10
CA GLU A 151 5.25 2.17 24.24
C GLU A 151 6.32 3.24 24.02
N GLU A 152 6.92 3.33 22.82
CA GLU A 152 7.86 4.38 22.47
C GLU A 152 7.27 5.78 22.62
N VAL A 153 6.05 6.00 22.10
CA VAL A 153 5.34 7.29 22.21
C VAL A 153 5.05 7.61 23.68
N MET A 154 4.59 6.64 24.47
CA MET A 154 4.35 6.81 25.90
C MET A 154 5.64 7.16 26.66
N GLY A 155 6.76 6.50 26.33
CA GLY A 155 8.07 6.82 26.89
C GLY A 155 8.48 8.28 26.63
N LYS A 156 8.27 8.77 25.39
CA LYS A 156 8.52 10.17 25.03
C LYS A 156 7.61 11.15 25.77
N ILE A 157 6.33 10.82 25.92
CA ILE A 157 5.37 11.64 26.69
C ILE A 157 5.84 11.77 28.14
N ASN A 158 6.20 10.65 28.77
CA ASN A 158 6.66 10.61 30.16
C ASN A 158 7.96 11.39 30.35
N ALA A 159 8.91 11.28 29.41
CA ALA A 159 10.15 12.04 29.44
C ALA A 159 9.89 13.56 29.39
N LEU A 160 9.02 14.01 28.48
CA LEU A 160 8.68 15.43 28.33
C LEU A 160 7.85 15.99 29.50
N SER A 161 6.97 15.19 30.10
CA SER A 161 6.23 15.60 31.31
C SER A 161 7.15 15.74 32.52
N ASN A 162 8.14 14.86 32.66
CA ASN A 162 9.10 14.92 33.77
C ASN A 162 10.08 16.10 33.63
N LEU A 163 10.38 16.53 32.40
CA LEU A 163 11.17 17.74 32.11
C LEU A 163 10.43 19.04 32.49
N LYS A 164 9.09 19.08 32.38
CA LYS A 164 8.28 20.25 32.76
C LYS A 164 8.08 20.40 34.28
N ASN A 165 8.28 19.32 35.04
CA ASN A 165 8.10 19.29 36.49
C ASN A 165 9.43 19.51 37.26
N ARG A 166 10.51 19.88 36.56
CA ARG A 166 11.79 20.32 37.12
C ARG A 166 11.96 21.80 36.85
#